data_AF-A0A8T0DB18-F1
#
_entry.id   AF-A0A8T0DB18-F1
#
_cell.length_a   1.000
_cell.length_b   1.000
_cell.length_c   1.000
_cell.angle_alpha   90.00
_cell.angle_beta   90.00
_cell.angle_gamma   90.00
#
_symmetry.space_group_name_H-M   'P 1'
#
loop_
_entity.id
_entity.type
_entity.pdbx_description
1 polymer ?
#
loop_
_entity_poly.entity_id
_entity_poly.type
_entity_poly.pdbx_seq_one_letter_code
_entity_poly.pdbx_strand_id
1 'polypeptide(L)'
;MGKGRRRHNRSENSYSEKATHTNSETAVSGNKPLDADVEFSSEKSLTSEDPTDCNASVPTTYHSSGDDSDDTVDILGNGLLLKKVIDKGLGRETRPCHGDFVEISLKGFLEDGTVVDDFSSLTLTLGDGDVIQALDLALPLAELKERFELHVDPRFAYGSRGRDPDIPADAKLRYEVKLLSACDPPCYATMPNEERVRIADQKRERGNCYYRREEYAFAVNSYNKALKILTAPRDPDQRTYAAGTPVDLAVSDEVVENLEIKLENNLAATQLKIEAYDAAIKSCDAVLHKDPRNFKALFRKGKALLEQGDVEVAIPILKSVHDLVPNSPMVISELQRARAIRDRERKRWSRAASRMLPPRFSRDHPQSANSRFSRLSSLLLTRRVLLISALLFALLSIGLAWYSELWPISLTKNL
;
A
#
# COMPACT_ATOMS: atom_id res chain seq x y z
N MET A 1 8.13 54.24 -38.25
CA MET A 1 7.27 53.54 -37.27
C MET A 1 7.20 52.08 -37.66
N GLY A 2 7.86 51.18 -36.91
CA GLY A 2 7.82 49.74 -37.16
C GLY A 2 8.19 48.99 -35.88
N LYS A 3 7.17 48.47 -35.18
CA LYS A 3 7.31 47.72 -33.93
C LYS A 3 7.67 46.27 -34.25
N GLY A 4 8.87 45.83 -33.85
CA GLY A 4 9.30 44.43 -33.89
C GLY A 4 8.81 43.68 -32.65
N ARG A 5 7.98 42.65 -32.84
CA ARG A 5 7.53 41.71 -31.81
C ARG A 5 8.66 40.70 -31.51
N ARG A 6 9.14 40.67 -30.26
CA ARG A 6 9.97 39.58 -29.71
C ARG A 6 9.06 38.41 -29.35
N ARG A 7 9.37 37.22 -29.89
CA ARG A 7 8.76 35.94 -29.49
C ARG A 7 9.56 35.37 -28.32
N HIS A 8 8.88 35.07 -27.21
CA HIS A 8 9.41 34.24 -26.14
C HIS A 8 9.19 32.76 -26.50
N ASN A 9 10.29 32.00 -26.58
CA ASN A 9 10.23 30.53 -26.62
C ASN A 9 10.19 30.03 -25.17
N ARG A 10 9.13 29.31 -24.83
CA ARG A 10 8.97 28.53 -23.61
C ARG A 10 9.37 27.10 -23.96
N SER A 11 10.43 26.58 -23.35
CA SER A 11 10.87 25.20 -23.51
C SER A 11 10.11 24.31 -22.52
N GLU A 12 9.31 23.38 -23.05
CA GLU A 12 8.65 22.30 -22.31
C GLU A 12 9.66 21.14 -22.15
N ASN A 13 9.89 20.70 -20.90
CA ASN A 13 10.67 19.50 -20.60
C ASN A 13 9.71 18.34 -20.31
N SER A 14 9.65 17.38 -21.24
CA SER A 14 9.02 16.08 -21.03
C SER A 14 10.10 15.03 -20.73
N TYR A 15 9.89 14.26 -19.66
CA TYR A 15 10.54 12.97 -19.48
C TYR A 15 9.96 12.02 -20.53
N SER A 16 10.71 11.69 -21.58
CA SER A 16 10.44 10.53 -22.41
C SER A 16 11.74 9.78 -22.69
N GLU A 17 11.77 8.53 -22.26
CA GLU A 17 12.82 7.58 -22.62
C GLU A 17 12.77 7.30 -24.13
N LYS A 18 13.93 7.30 -24.76
CA LYS A 18 14.11 7.05 -26.20
C LYS A 18 13.79 5.59 -26.53
N ALA A 19 12.71 5.36 -27.28
CA ALA A 19 12.50 4.13 -28.04
C ALA A 19 12.65 4.43 -29.54
N THR A 20 13.60 3.73 -30.19
CA THR A 20 13.88 3.83 -31.62
C THR A 20 12.84 3.07 -32.46
N HIS A 21 12.16 3.74 -33.37
CA HIS A 21 11.32 3.13 -34.40
C HIS A 21 12.11 2.83 -35.68
N THR A 22 12.10 1.58 -36.12
CA THR A 22 12.31 1.18 -37.52
C THR A 22 11.03 0.56 -38.05
N ASN A 23 10.46 1.14 -39.10
CA ASN A 23 9.25 0.67 -39.79
C ASN A 23 9.55 -0.53 -40.70
N SER A 24 8.70 -1.55 -40.65
CA SER A 24 8.27 -2.29 -41.84
C SER A 24 6.91 -2.95 -41.58
N GLU A 25 5.99 -2.74 -42.52
CA GLU A 25 4.62 -3.22 -42.53
C GLU A 25 4.54 -4.74 -42.77
N THR A 26 3.62 -5.44 -42.11
CA THR A 26 2.62 -6.34 -42.74
C THR A 26 1.68 -6.95 -41.68
N ALA A 27 0.43 -7.14 -42.09
CA ALA A 27 -0.73 -7.49 -41.27
C ALA A 27 -0.75 -8.94 -40.74
N VAL A 28 -1.48 -9.15 -39.64
CA VAL A 28 -2.50 -10.21 -39.39
C VAL A 28 -2.59 -10.57 -37.88
N SER A 29 -3.80 -10.42 -37.33
CA SER A 29 -4.45 -11.19 -36.23
C SER A 29 -3.65 -11.61 -34.99
N GLY A 30 -4.10 -11.14 -33.81
CA GLY A 30 -3.86 -11.84 -32.54
C GLY A 30 -3.83 -10.92 -31.32
N ASN A 31 -4.92 -10.92 -30.54
CA ASN A 31 -5.00 -10.27 -29.23
C ASN A 31 -3.91 -10.81 -28.28
N LYS A 32 -3.08 -9.91 -27.75
CA LYS A 32 -2.21 -10.12 -26.58
C LYS A 32 -2.25 -8.85 -25.71
N PRO A 33 -2.46 -8.94 -24.38
CA PRO A 33 -2.15 -7.84 -23.49
C PRO A 33 -0.66 -7.86 -23.14
N LEU A 34 -0.04 -6.69 -23.27
CA LEU A 34 1.20 -6.30 -22.61
C LEU A 34 0.85 -5.82 -21.20
N ASP A 35 1.51 -6.38 -20.19
CA ASP A 35 1.92 -5.70 -18.95
C ASP A 35 2.78 -6.69 -18.15
N ALA A 36 4.07 -6.38 -18.05
CA ALA A 36 5.05 -7.18 -17.32
C ALA A 36 4.95 -6.86 -15.82
N ASP A 37 4.14 -7.65 -15.11
CA ASP A 37 4.03 -7.62 -13.66
C ASP A 37 5.22 -8.37 -13.00
N VAL A 38 5.72 -7.75 -11.93
CA VAL A 38 6.83 -8.12 -11.03
C VAL A 38 6.82 -9.59 -10.61
N GLU A 39 7.85 -10.34 -10.98
CA GLU A 39 8.11 -11.70 -10.49
C GLU A 39 8.55 -11.71 -9.02
N PHE A 40 7.93 -12.63 -8.27
CA PHE A 40 8.05 -12.82 -6.83
C PHE A 40 9.10 -13.92 -6.55
N SER A 41 10.20 -13.57 -5.89
CA SER A 41 11.23 -14.53 -5.45
C SER A 41 11.19 -14.75 -3.93
N SER A 42 11.46 -16.00 -3.55
CA SER A 42 11.27 -16.63 -2.24
C SER A 42 12.29 -16.24 -1.17
N GLU A 43 11.82 -16.05 0.07
CA GLU A 43 12.59 -15.68 1.27
C GLU A 43 13.27 -16.89 1.96
N LYS A 44 14.41 -16.61 2.60
CA LYS A 44 15.08 -17.48 3.59
C LYS A 44 15.34 -16.66 4.87
N SER A 45 14.94 -17.22 6.00
CA SER A 45 14.89 -16.59 7.33
C SER A 45 16.25 -16.43 8.01
N LEU A 46 16.44 -15.33 8.74
CA LEU A 46 17.52 -15.16 9.72
C LEU A 46 16.99 -14.46 10.98
N THR A 47 17.55 -14.87 12.11
CA THR A 47 17.09 -14.72 13.49
C THR A 47 17.57 -13.44 14.16
N SER A 48 16.75 -12.95 15.09
CA SER A 48 16.90 -11.77 15.94
C SER A 48 17.95 -11.90 17.04
N GLU A 49 18.67 -10.81 17.32
CA GLU A 49 19.12 -10.45 18.68
C GLU A 49 19.01 -8.93 18.89
N ASP A 50 18.23 -8.55 19.90
CA ASP A 50 18.28 -7.27 20.65
C ASP A 50 19.43 -7.35 21.70
N PRO A 51 19.94 -6.28 22.36
CA PRO A 51 19.15 -5.12 22.81
C PRO A 51 19.89 -3.76 22.96
N THR A 52 19.15 -2.81 23.54
CA THR A 52 19.51 -1.78 24.55
C THR A 52 19.45 -0.29 24.21
N ASP A 53 18.72 0.35 25.12
CA ASP A 53 18.33 1.74 25.35
C ASP A 53 19.50 2.67 25.71
N CYS A 54 19.48 3.91 25.20
CA CYS A 54 19.96 5.08 25.95
C CYS A 54 19.48 6.42 25.34
N ASN A 55 18.65 7.11 26.12
CA ASN A 55 18.51 8.56 26.12
C ASN A 55 19.86 9.26 26.32
N ALA A 56 20.24 10.19 25.43
CA ALA A 56 21.21 11.23 25.74
C ALA A 56 20.97 12.49 24.88
N SER A 57 20.62 13.57 25.57
CA SER A 57 20.56 14.95 25.09
C SER A 57 21.92 15.42 24.54
N VAL A 58 21.95 15.89 23.29
CA VAL A 58 23.15 16.41 22.62
C VAL A 58 23.33 17.90 22.94
N PRO A 59 24.49 18.36 23.42
CA PRO A 59 24.84 19.77 23.45
C PRO A 59 25.53 20.17 22.14
N THR A 60 24.93 21.11 21.41
CA THR A 60 25.52 21.71 20.20
C THR A 60 26.51 22.78 20.59
N THR A 61 27.82 22.52 20.42
CA THR A 61 28.84 23.57 20.42
C THR A 61 29.84 23.28 19.29
N TYR A 62 29.68 23.98 18.17
CA TYR A 62 30.62 23.94 17.07
C TYR A 62 31.86 24.75 17.46
N HIS A 63 32.96 24.07 17.75
CA HIS A 63 34.28 24.68 17.78
C HIS A 63 34.78 24.85 16.33
N SER A 64 34.86 26.10 15.90
CA SER A 64 35.57 26.49 14.68
C SER A 64 37.04 26.71 15.02
N SER A 65 37.91 25.78 14.66
CA SER A 65 39.35 26.02 14.56
C SER A 65 39.72 26.06 13.09
N GLY A 66 40.24 27.21 12.64
CA GLY A 66 40.71 27.40 11.28
C GLY A 66 42.01 26.65 11.01
N ASP A 67 42.07 26.06 9.83
CA ASP A 67 43.31 25.79 9.10
C ASP A 67 43.02 25.97 7.60
N ASP A 68 43.82 26.79 6.93
CA ASP A 68 43.65 27.24 5.53
C ASP A 68 44.17 26.18 4.53
N SER A 69 43.62 24.97 4.58
CA SER A 69 43.75 24.02 3.47
C SER A 69 42.57 23.07 3.38
N ASP A 70 41.82 23.23 2.28
CA ASP A 70 40.70 22.45 1.75
C ASP A 70 39.31 22.95 2.20
N ASP A 71 38.63 23.68 1.30
CA ASP A 71 37.19 24.07 1.36
C ASP A 71 36.23 22.85 1.33
N THR A 72 36.70 21.70 1.84
CA THR A 72 36.02 20.42 1.89
C THR A 72 35.43 20.22 3.28
N VAL A 73 34.11 20.09 3.35
CA VAL A 73 33.34 19.81 4.55
C VAL A 73 32.90 18.36 4.53
N ASP A 74 33.28 17.60 5.55
CA ASP A 74 32.70 16.29 5.82
C ASP A 74 31.33 16.49 6.49
N ILE A 75 30.27 16.16 5.78
CA ILE A 75 28.89 16.46 6.19
C ILE A 75 28.48 15.61 7.40
N LEU A 76 28.98 14.38 7.50
CA LEU A 76 28.58 13.42 8.53
C LEU A 76 29.69 13.11 9.53
N GLY A 77 30.92 13.58 9.28
CA GLY A 77 32.09 13.34 10.14
C GLY A 77 32.69 11.93 10.01
N ASN A 78 32.26 11.15 9.00
CA ASN A 78 32.70 9.76 8.77
C ASN A 78 33.51 9.59 7.48
N GLY A 79 33.78 10.67 6.76
CA GLY A 79 34.54 10.68 5.50
C GLY A 79 33.79 10.14 4.28
N LEU A 80 32.50 9.80 4.41
CA LEU A 80 31.73 9.13 3.35
C LEU A 80 30.86 10.09 2.51
N LEU A 81 30.69 11.32 2.98
CA LEU A 81 29.95 12.36 2.26
C LEU A 81 30.68 13.69 2.41
N LEU A 82 31.45 14.04 1.38
CA LEU A 82 32.33 15.21 1.39
C LEU A 82 31.83 16.25 0.41
N LYS A 83 31.67 17.49 0.88
CA LYS A 83 31.26 18.64 0.07
C LYS A 83 32.42 19.61 -0.08
N LYS A 84 32.89 19.85 -1.30
CA LYS A 84 33.95 20.83 -1.60
C LYS A 84 33.38 22.02 -2.35
N VAL A 85 33.47 23.22 -1.79
CA VAL A 85 32.95 24.43 -2.44
C VAL A 85 33.86 24.83 -3.61
N ILE A 86 33.28 25.07 -4.79
CA ILE A 86 34.00 25.55 -5.99
C ILE A 86 33.78 27.06 -6.13
N ASP A 87 32.51 27.47 -6.23
CA ASP A 87 32.10 28.87 -6.31
C ASP A 87 31.21 29.19 -5.10
N LYS A 88 31.59 30.18 -4.29
CA LYS A 88 30.79 30.63 -3.14
C LYS A 88 29.44 31.21 -3.61
N GLY A 89 28.41 31.00 -2.81
CA GLY A 89 27.06 31.51 -3.07
C GLY A 89 26.83 32.90 -2.51
N LEU A 90 25.56 33.22 -2.28
CA LEU A 90 25.09 34.53 -1.86
C LEU A 90 25.03 34.74 -0.34
N GLY A 91 25.52 33.80 0.48
CA GLY A 91 25.51 33.90 1.94
C GLY A 91 24.67 32.82 2.64
N ARG A 92 24.94 32.57 3.92
CA ARG A 92 24.37 31.48 4.71
C ARG A 92 22.86 31.62 4.96
N GLU A 93 22.36 32.84 4.97
CA GLU A 93 20.95 33.18 5.11
C GLU A 93 20.10 32.76 3.90
N THR A 94 20.75 32.45 2.77
CA THR A 94 20.09 32.00 1.54
C THR A 94 19.98 30.48 1.43
N ARG A 95 20.37 29.74 2.47
CA ARG A 95 20.32 28.28 2.49
C ARG A 95 18.87 27.79 2.50
N PRO A 96 18.53 26.78 1.68
CA PRO A 96 17.18 26.24 1.64
C PRO A 96 16.84 25.46 2.92
N CYS A 97 15.57 25.50 3.31
CA CYS A 97 15.02 24.75 4.41
C CYS A 97 14.44 23.40 3.94
N HIS A 98 14.29 22.47 4.87
CA HIS A 98 13.62 21.19 4.58
C HIS A 98 12.18 21.44 4.11
N GLY A 99 11.80 20.81 3.00
CA GLY A 99 10.51 20.99 2.33
C GLY A 99 10.51 22.04 1.22
N ASP A 100 11.55 22.89 1.13
CA ASP A 100 11.64 23.89 0.07
C ASP A 100 11.72 23.24 -1.31
N PHE A 101 11.17 23.93 -2.30
CA PHE A 101 11.32 23.55 -3.70
C PHE A 101 12.61 24.17 -4.24
N VAL A 102 13.55 23.32 -4.67
CA VAL A 102 14.86 23.77 -5.14
C VAL A 102 15.08 23.36 -6.58
N GLU A 103 15.75 24.24 -7.33
CA GLU A 103 16.21 23.98 -8.68
C GLU A 103 17.74 23.94 -8.68
N ILE A 104 18.30 22.86 -9.23
CA ILE A 104 19.75 22.64 -9.27
C ILE A 104 20.22 22.35 -10.69
N SER A 105 21.47 22.68 -11.00
CA SER A 105 22.20 22.01 -12.08
C SER A 105 23.03 20.90 -11.46
N LEU A 106 23.01 19.72 -12.08
CA LEU A 106 23.61 18.50 -11.57
C LEU A 106 24.39 17.80 -12.69
N LYS A 107 25.68 17.54 -12.46
CA LYS A 107 26.47 16.62 -13.29
C LYS A 107 27.08 15.53 -12.42
N GLY A 108 26.84 14.27 -12.76
CA GLY A 108 27.32 13.11 -12.03
C GLY A 108 28.40 12.36 -12.79
N PHE A 109 29.43 11.93 -12.07
CA PHE A 109 30.58 11.22 -12.61
C PHE A 109 30.88 9.98 -11.77
N LEU A 110 31.25 8.88 -12.44
CA LEU A 110 31.91 7.74 -11.82
C LEU A 110 33.38 8.08 -11.49
N GLU A 111 34.04 7.22 -10.71
CA GLU A 111 35.46 7.39 -10.35
C GLU A 111 36.40 7.41 -11.56
N ASP A 112 36.01 6.73 -12.65
CA ASP A 112 36.75 6.71 -13.92
C ASP A 112 36.53 7.97 -14.79
N GLY A 113 35.66 8.89 -14.35
CA GLY A 113 35.30 10.12 -15.06
C GLY A 113 34.14 9.98 -16.03
N THR A 114 33.53 8.79 -16.17
CA THR A 114 32.35 8.58 -17.02
C THR A 114 31.17 9.40 -16.49
N VAL A 115 30.50 10.15 -17.37
CA VAL A 115 29.33 10.96 -17.03
C VAL A 115 28.09 10.06 -16.98
N VAL A 116 27.40 10.05 -15.85
CA VAL A 116 26.18 9.25 -15.63
C VAL A 116 24.92 10.11 -15.51
N ASP A 117 25.07 11.38 -15.11
CA ASP A 117 23.98 12.35 -15.02
C ASP A 117 24.44 13.70 -15.59
N ASP A 118 23.61 14.36 -16.40
CA ASP A 118 23.86 15.72 -16.89
C ASP A 118 22.55 16.49 -17.03
N PHE A 119 22.22 17.28 -16.00
CA PHE A 119 21.01 18.08 -15.92
C PHE A 119 21.38 19.56 -15.76
N SER A 120 20.97 20.38 -16.72
CA SER A 120 21.14 21.84 -16.65
C SER A 120 20.16 22.50 -15.68
N SER A 121 18.99 21.89 -15.49
CA SER A 121 17.97 22.27 -14.51
C SER A 121 17.21 21.01 -14.08
N LEU A 122 17.24 20.73 -12.79
CA LEU A 122 16.54 19.64 -12.12
C LEU A 122 15.85 20.21 -10.88
N THR A 123 14.54 19.97 -10.76
CA THR A 123 13.76 20.42 -9.61
C THR A 123 13.46 19.27 -8.66
N LEU A 124 13.61 19.50 -7.36
CA LEU A 124 13.25 18.54 -6.32
C LEU A 124 12.71 19.26 -5.07
N THR A 125 11.98 18.51 -4.25
CA THR A 125 11.58 18.98 -2.92
C THR A 125 12.61 18.52 -1.90
N LEU A 126 13.21 19.46 -1.17
CA LEU A 126 14.32 19.16 -0.28
C LEU A 126 13.88 18.28 0.89
N GLY A 127 14.51 17.12 1.03
CA GLY A 127 14.19 16.12 2.05
C GLY A 127 13.11 15.12 1.65
N ASP A 128 12.65 15.15 0.39
CA ASP A 128 11.70 14.17 -0.12
C ASP A 128 12.35 12.87 -0.59
N GLY A 129 13.67 12.81 -0.75
CA GLY A 129 14.33 11.63 -1.27
C GLY A 129 14.08 11.43 -2.76
N ASP A 130 13.94 12.52 -3.52
CA ASP A 130 13.55 12.48 -4.93
C ASP A 130 14.66 11.95 -5.85
N VAL A 131 15.92 12.20 -5.50
CA VAL A 131 17.07 11.92 -6.38
C VAL A 131 18.06 10.96 -5.73
N ILE A 132 18.86 11.43 -4.78
CA ILE A 132 19.76 10.62 -3.95
C ILE A 132 19.83 11.26 -2.56
N GLN A 133 20.01 10.44 -1.53
CA GLN A 133 20.02 10.92 -0.14
C GLN A 133 21.15 11.94 0.09
N ALA A 134 22.27 11.80 -0.62
CA ALA A 134 23.38 12.73 -0.58
C ALA A 134 22.98 14.18 -0.90
N LEU A 135 22.05 14.39 -1.85
CA LEU A 135 21.57 15.74 -2.19
C LEU A 135 20.71 16.33 -1.09
N ASP A 136 19.84 15.53 -0.48
CA ASP A 136 18.99 15.97 0.64
C ASP A 136 19.82 16.36 1.87
N LEU A 137 21.00 15.77 2.04
CA LEU A 137 21.93 16.09 3.13
C LEU A 137 22.86 17.28 2.80
N ALA A 138 23.25 17.44 1.53
CA ALA A 138 24.22 18.46 1.11
C ALA A 138 23.59 19.82 0.81
N LEU A 139 22.42 19.86 0.17
CA LEU A 139 21.76 21.10 -0.24
C LEU A 139 21.37 22.04 0.91
N PRO A 140 20.95 21.58 2.11
CA PRO A 140 20.72 22.47 3.25
C PRO A 140 21.99 23.22 3.70
N LEU A 141 23.17 22.74 3.30
CA LEU A 141 24.46 23.36 3.60
C LEU A 141 24.96 24.24 2.45
N ALA A 142 24.25 24.31 1.32
CA ALA A 142 24.61 25.08 0.15
C ALA A 142 23.90 26.44 0.12
N GLU A 143 24.65 27.48 -0.22
CA GLU A 143 24.14 28.84 -0.38
C GLU A 143 23.52 29.01 -1.78
N LEU A 144 22.59 29.93 -1.93
CA LEU A 144 21.97 30.21 -3.22
C LEU A 144 23.04 30.66 -4.23
N LYS A 145 22.96 30.13 -5.46
CA LYS A 145 23.96 30.28 -6.54
C LYS A 145 25.33 29.62 -6.30
N GLU A 146 25.54 28.97 -5.16
CA GLU A 146 26.77 28.21 -4.87
C GLU A 146 26.95 27.06 -5.86
N ARG A 147 28.19 26.83 -6.28
CA ARG A 147 28.61 25.61 -6.99
C ARG A 147 29.57 24.83 -6.12
N PHE A 148 29.32 23.54 -5.94
CA PHE A 148 30.14 22.66 -5.14
C PHE A 148 30.28 21.28 -5.78
N GLU A 149 31.37 20.61 -5.43
CA GLU A 149 31.59 19.20 -5.70
C GLU A 149 31.16 18.36 -4.49
N LEU A 150 30.55 17.21 -4.74
CA LEU A 150 30.09 16.28 -3.72
C LEU A 150 30.67 14.89 -4.01
N HIS A 151 31.47 14.36 -3.10
CA HIS A 151 31.94 12.98 -3.13
C HIS A 151 31.00 12.12 -2.28
N VAL A 152 30.44 11.09 -2.91
CA VAL A 152 29.32 10.33 -2.37
C VAL A 152 29.67 8.85 -2.32
N ASP A 153 29.68 8.31 -1.11
CA ASP A 153 29.72 6.86 -0.87
C ASP A 153 28.43 6.20 -1.39
N PRO A 154 28.48 4.95 -1.91
CA PRO A 154 27.34 4.33 -2.57
C PRO A 154 26.09 4.26 -1.70
N ARG A 155 26.25 4.14 -0.37
CA ARG A 155 25.13 4.05 0.59
C ARG A 155 24.24 5.29 0.60
N PHE A 156 24.75 6.46 0.18
CA PHE A 156 23.98 7.71 0.08
C PHE A 156 23.48 7.98 -1.36
N ALA A 157 23.72 7.06 -2.28
CA ALA A 157 23.33 7.16 -3.68
C ALA A 157 22.60 5.89 -4.19
N TYR A 158 23.30 5.02 -4.93
CA TYR A 158 22.69 3.87 -5.62
C TYR A 158 22.97 2.51 -4.96
N GLY A 159 23.79 2.49 -3.90
CA GLY A 159 24.04 1.32 -3.05
C GLY A 159 24.58 0.10 -3.81
N SER A 160 24.38 -1.07 -3.20
CA SER A 160 24.84 -2.37 -3.72
C SER A 160 24.13 -2.84 -4.98
N ARG A 161 23.11 -2.11 -5.44
CA ARG A 161 22.34 -2.46 -6.65
C ARG A 161 22.70 -1.60 -7.84
N GLY A 162 23.26 -0.40 -7.63
CA GLY A 162 23.55 0.52 -8.74
C GLY A 162 22.29 1.01 -9.46
N ARG A 163 22.48 1.55 -10.67
CA ARG A 163 21.44 1.92 -11.65
C ARG A 163 21.85 1.31 -12.99
N ASP A 164 21.11 0.33 -13.47
CA ASP A 164 21.37 -0.24 -14.78
C ASP A 164 20.98 0.74 -15.91
N PRO A 165 21.76 0.84 -16.99
CA PRO A 165 23.04 0.15 -17.26
C PRO A 165 24.30 0.96 -16.85
N ASP A 166 24.13 2.17 -16.32
CA ASP A 166 25.17 3.21 -16.31
C ASP A 166 25.91 3.38 -14.98
N ILE A 167 25.31 3.00 -13.85
CA ILE A 167 25.93 3.07 -12.52
C ILE A 167 26.06 1.64 -11.95
N PRO A 168 27.28 1.09 -11.85
CA PRO A 168 27.51 -0.21 -11.24
C PRO A 168 27.09 -0.27 -9.76
N ALA A 169 26.95 -1.51 -9.25
CA ALA A 169 26.81 -1.76 -7.82
C ALA A 169 28.00 -1.19 -7.03
N ASP A 170 27.71 -0.63 -5.85
CA ASP A 170 28.71 -0.06 -4.93
C ASP A 170 29.63 1.01 -5.55
N ALA A 171 29.15 1.68 -6.61
CA ALA A 171 29.87 2.75 -7.27
C ALA A 171 29.88 4.03 -6.42
N LYS A 172 31.08 4.54 -6.13
CA LYS A 172 31.27 5.89 -5.58
C LYS A 172 31.05 6.91 -6.68
N LEU A 173 30.42 8.03 -6.32
CA LEU A 173 30.04 9.06 -7.25
C LEU A 173 30.62 10.42 -6.86
N ARG A 174 30.98 11.19 -7.87
CA ARG A 174 31.34 12.60 -7.75
C ARG A 174 30.29 13.42 -8.47
N TYR A 175 29.67 14.37 -7.78
CA TYR A 175 28.68 15.26 -8.36
C TYR A 175 29.17 16.70 -8.35
N GLU A 176 29.01 17.39 -9.47
CA GLU A 176 29.07 18.84 -9.53
C GLU A 176 27.64 19.39 -9.45
N VAL A 177 27.37 20.14 -8.39
CA VAL A 177 26.04 20.67 -8.08
C VAL A 177 26.10 22.19 -8.08
N LYS A 178 25.09 22.84 -8.66
CA LYS A 178 24.87 24.28 -8.51
C LYS A 178 23.45 24.57 -8.07
N LEU A 179 23.28 25.26 -6.94
CA LEU A 179 21.96 25.67 -6.46
C LEU A 179 21.47 26.89 -7.26
N LEU A 180 20.50 26.69 -8.15
CA LEU A 180 20.00 27.73 -9.04
C LEU A 180 18.94 28.58 -8.35
N SER A 181 17.93 27.96 -7.75
CA SER A 181 16.86 28.66 -7.04
C SER A 181 16.37 27.84 -5.84
N ALA A 182 15.84 28.52 -4.84
CA ALA A 182 15.19 27.94 -3.69
C ALA A 182 13.94 28.77 -3.39
N CYS A 183 12.80 28.09 -3.29
CA CYS A 183 11.50 28.69 -3.05
C CYS A 183 10.78 27.93 -1.93
N ASP A 184 9.85 28.61 -1.26
CA ASP A 184 9.01 27.99 -0.24
C ASP A 184 8.33 26.70 -0.74
N PRO A 185 7.97 25.77 0.17
CA PRO A 185 7.30 24.53 -0.18
C PRO A 185 6.08 24.75 -1.08
N PRO A 186 5.86 23.90 -2.10
CA PRO A 186 4.77 24.10 -3.04
C PRO A 186 3.41 23.97 -2.34
N CYS A 187 2.53 24.95 -2.55
CA CYS A 187 1.16 24.90 -2.06
C CYS A 187 0.27 24.05 -2.98
N TYR A 188 0.17 22.75 -2.67
CA TYR A 188 -0.63 21.80 -3.45
C TYR A 188 -2.12 22.14 -3.53
N ALA A 189 -2.65 22.89 -2.55
CA ALA A 189 -4.06 23.33 -2.54
C ALA A 189 -4.39 24.29 -3.70
N THR A 190 -3.39 25.07 -4.13
CA THR A 190 -3.49 26.05 -5.21
C THR A 190 -2.99 25.55 -6.57
N MET A 191 -2.54 24.29 -6.62
CA MET A 191 -1.92 23.69 -7.79
C MET A 191 -2.96 23.02 -8.70
N PRO A 192 -2.89 23.18 -10.03
CA PRO A 192 -3.81 22.52 -10.95
C PRO A 192 -3.67 20.99 -10.89
N ASN A 193 -4.76 20.27 -11.20
CA ASN A 193 -4.79 18.81 -11.10
C ASN A 193 -3.77 18.11 -12.00
N GLU A 194 -3.56 18.62 -13.20
CA GLU A 194 -2.57 18.07 -14.13
C GLU A 194 -1.17 18.06 -13.51
N GLU A 195 -0.79 19.15 -12.87
CA GLU A 195 0.50 19.26 -12.20
C GLU A 195 0.56 18.37 -10.95
N ARG A 196 -0.51 18.31 -10.15
CA ARG A 196 -0.58 17.41 -8.98
C ARG A 196 -0.44 15.94 -9.38
N VAL A 197 -1.13 15.53 -10.44
CA VAL A 197 -1.04 14.17 -11.00
C VAL A 197 0.36 13.89 -11.51
N ARG A 198 0.99 14.84 -12.22
CA ARG A 198 2.36 14.70 -12.70
C ARG A 198 3.36 14.50 -11.55
N ILE A 199 3.31 15.36 -10.53
CA ILE A 199 4.22 15.26 -9.37
C ILE A 199 3.95 13.98 -8.58
N ALA A 200 2.68 13.62 -8.35
CA ALA A 200 2.34 12.40 -7.65
C ALA A 200 2.79 11.14 -8.40
N ASP A 201 2.68 11.13 -9.72
CA ASP A 201 3.16 10.01 -10.54
C ASP A 201 4.70 9.92 -10.53
N GLN A 202 5.41 11.05 -10.55
CA GLN A 202 6.86 11.08 -10.34
C GLN A 202 7.25 10.49 -8.98
N LYS A 203 6.53 10.87 -7.90
CA LYS A 203 6.75 10.31 -6.55
C LYS A 203 6.39 8.82 -6.50
N ARG A 204 5.38 8.38 -7.25
CA ARG A 204 5.03 6.95 -7.41
C ARG A 204 6.19 6.18 -8.04
N GLU A 205 6.75 6.68 -9.14
CA GLU A 205 7.89 6.01 -9.79
C GLU A 205 9.14 6.02 -8.91
N ARG A 206 9.34 7.08 -8.13
CA ARG A 206 10.39 7.10 -7.12
C ARG A 206 10.19 6.01 -6.06
N GLY A 207 8.97 5.87 -5.57
CA GLY A 207 8.59 4.79 -4.66
C GLY A 207 8.80 3.40 -5.27
N ASN A 208 8.49 3.23 -6.56
CA ASN A 208 8.73 1.98 -7.29
C ASN A 208 10.22 1.62 -7.35
N CYS A 209 11.09 2.63 -7.54
CA CYS A 209 12.53 2.46 -7.52
C CYS A 209 12.99 1.94 -6.14
N TYR A 210 12.58 2.60 -5.05
CA TYR A 210 12.89 2.16 -3.69
C TYR A 210 12.33 0.78 -3.36
N TYR A 211 11.10 0.48 -3.80
CA TYR A 211 10.47 -0.82 -3.59
C TYR A 211 11.25 -1.93 -4.26
N ARG A 212 11.66 -1.74 -5.52
CA ARG A 212 12.48 -2.72 -6.25
C ARG A 212 13.80 -2.97 -5.55
N ARG A 213 14.36 -1.96 -4.89
CA ARG A 213 15.60 -2.01 -4.10
C ARG A 213 15.45 -2.61 -2.70
N GLU A 214 14.24 -2.97 -2.29
CA GLU A 214 13.92 -3.44 -0.93
C GLU A 214 14.12 -2.36 0.15
N GLU A 215 14.20 -1.10 -0.27
CA GLU A 215 14.27 0.10 0.57
C GLU A 215 12.84 0.52 0.95
N TYR A 216 12.11 -0.36 1.64
CA TYR A 216 10.68 -0.22 1.83
C TYR A 216 10.27 1.04 2.62
N ALA A 217 11.08 1.49 3.58
CA ALA A 217 10.81 2.71 4.34
C ALA A 217 10.76 3.96 3.43
N PHE A 218 11.71 4.07 2.50
CA PHE A 218 11.73 5.17 1.52
C PHE A 218 10.59 5.06 0.52
N ALA A 219 10.25 3.84 0.09
CA ALA A 219 9.09 3.60 -0.78
C ALA A 219 7.78 4.05 -0.13
N VAL A 220 7.53 3.69 1.14
CA VAL A 220 6.37 4.15 1.92
C VAL A 220 6.32 5.68 1.97
N ASN A 221 7.45 6.34 2.25
CA ASN A 221 7.53 7.80 2.29
C ASN A 221 7.15 8.44 0.95
N SER A 222 7.67 7.93 -0.17
CA SER A 222 7.36 8.44 -1.51
C SER A 222 5.88 8.26 -1.87
N TYR A 223 5.29 7.09 -1.61
CA TYR A 223 3.86 6.87 -1.89
C TYR A 223 2.95 7.72 -1.02
N ASN A 224 3.25 7.87 0.28
CA ASN A 224 2.49 8.75 1.17
C ASN A 224 2.55 10.21 0.73
N LYS A 225 3.72 10.68 0.28
CA LYS A 225 3.87 12.04 -0.26
C LYS A 225 3.04 12.21 -1.53
N ALA A 226 3.06 11.25 -2.45
CA ALA A 226 2.22 11.25 -3.64
C ALA A 226 0.72 11.34 -3.29
N LEU A 227 0.26 10.51 -2.34
CA LEU A 227 -1.13 10.52 -1.87
C LEU A 227 -1.50 11.85 -1.22
N LYS A 228 -0.63 12.42 -0.37
CA LYS A 228 -0.84 13.74 0.23
C LYS A 228 -0.99 14.84 -0.83
N ILE A 229 -0.21 14.76 -1.91
CA ILE A 229 -0.29 15.71 -3.02
C ILE A 229 -1.60 15.56 -3.78
N LEU A 230 -2.08 14.34 -4.03
CA LEU A 230 -3.35 14.10 -4.74
C LEU A 230 -4.59 14.42 -3.90
N THR A 231 -4.53 14.18 -2.59
CA THR A 231 -5.67 14.34 -1.67
C THR A 231 -5.74 15.70 -0.99
N ALA A 232 -4.73 16.56 -1.16
CA ALA A 232 -4.74 17.91 -0.58
C ALA A 232 -6.04 18.66 -0.90
N PRO A 233 -6.68 19.29 0.10
CA PRO A 233 -7.94 19.98 -0.08
C PRO A 233 -7.74 21.15 -1.07
N ARG A 234 -8.68 21.29 -2.00
CA ARG A 234 -8.68 22.38 -2.97
C ARG A 234 -9.23 23.64 -2.34
N ASP A 235 -8.62 24.76 -2.65
CA ASP A 235 -9.17 26.06 -2.34
C ASP A 235 -10.51 26.26 -3.13
N PRO A 236 -11.65 26.47 -2.44
CA PRO A 236 -12.93 26.73 -3.10
C PRO A 236 -12.89 27.94 -4.03
N ASP A 237 -12.09 28.97 -3.72
CA ASP A 237 -12.09 30.25 -4.43
C ASP A 237 -11.39 30.17 -5.79
N GLN A 238 -10.48 29.21 -5.98
CA GLN A 238 -9.82 28.95 -7.26
C GLN A 238 -10.68 28.23 -8.29
N ARG A 239 -11.91 27.82 -7.96
CA ARG A 239 -12.87 27.32 -8.97
C ARG A 239 -13.25 28.39 -10.00
N THR A 240 -12.88 29.66 -9.79
CA THR A 240 -13.56 30.80 -10.43
C THR A 240 -12.68 31.84 -11.12
N TYR A 241 -11.34 31.70 -11.19
CA TYR A 241 -10.46 32.78 -11.71
C TYR A 241 -9.72 32.50 -13.03
N ALA A 242 -10.00 31.41 -13.74
CA ALA A 242 -9.63 31.29 -15.16
C ALA A 242 -10.67 31.98 -16.06
N ALA A 243 -10.87 33.28 -15.85
CA ALA A 243 -11.75 34.10 -16.67
C ALA A 243 -11.17 34.23 -18.10
N GLY A 244 -11.68 33.42 -19.04
CA GLY A 244 -11.56 33.67 -20.48
C GLY A 244 -11.11 32.50 -21.35
N THR A 245 -10.56 31.44 -20.77
CA THR A 245 -10.29 30.18 -21.47
C THR A 245 -10.50 29.02 -20.51
N PRO A 246 -11.36 28.03 -20.81
CA PRO A 246 -11.46 26.81 -20.02
C PRO A 246 -10.21 25.97 -20.30
N VAL A 247 -9.10 26.33 -19.65
CA VAL A 247 -7.88 25.52 -19.57
C VAL A 247 -7.80 24.89 -18.17
N ASP A 248 -8.94 24.46 -17.65
CA ASP A 248 -9.00 23.14 -17.05
C ASP A 248 -9.12 22.20 -18.25
N LEU A 249 -8.00 21.85 -18.88
CA LEU A 249 -7.93 20.63 -19.68
C LEU A 249 -8.10 19.51 -18.65
N ALA A 250 -9.38 19.24 -18.36
CA ALA A 250 -9.80 18.54 -17.17
C ALA A 250 -9.22 17.14 -17.18
N VAL A 251 -8.11 16.97 -16.45
CA VAL A 251 -7.74 15.64 -15.96
C VAL A 251 -8.95 15.17 -15.18
N SER A 252 -9.65 14.20 -15.75
CA SER A 252 -10.91 13.72 -15.18
C SER A 252 -10.66 13.23 -13.76
N ASP A 253 -11.65 13.40 -12.88
CA ASP A 253 -11.56 12.86 -11.51
C ASP A 253 -11.22 11.36 -11.54
N GLU A 254 -11.62 10.65 -12.60
CA GLU A 254 -11.25 9.26 -12.88
C GLU A 254 -9.72 9.06 -13.02
N VAL A 255 -8.97 9.97 -13.65
CA VAL A 255 -7.50 9.84 -13.74
C VAL A 255 -6.85 10.00 -12.37
N VAL A 256 -7.33 10.94 -11.56
CA VAL A 256 -6.85 11.15 -10.19
C VAL A 256 -7.14 9.90 -9.35
N GLU A 257 -8.38 9.41 -9.40
CA GLU A 257 -8.82 8.23 -8.68
C GLU A 257 -8.03 6.97 -9.09
N ASN A 258 -7.79 6.79 -10.39
CA ASN A 258 -6.97 5.70 -10.91
C ASN A 258 -5.53 5.76 -10.39
N LEU A 259 -4.93 6.95 -10.28
CA LEU A 259 -3.59 7.11 -9.71
C LEU A 259 -3.58 6.85 -8.20
N GLU A 260 -4.60 7.32 -7.47
CA GLU A 260 -4.76 7.02 -6.04
C GLU A 260 -4.88 5.52 -5.79
N ILE A 261 -5.68 4.80 -6.61
CA ILE A 261 -5.81 3.34 -6.53
C ILE A 261 -4.44 2.66 -6.72
N LYS A 262 -3.64 3.09 -7.71
CA LYS A 262 -2.30 2.56 -7.96
C LYS A 262 -1.37 2.80 -6.77
N LEU A 263 -1.39 4.02 -6.22
CA LEU A 263 -0.56 4.43 -5.08
C LEU A 263 -0.89 3.65 -3.81
N GLU A 264 -2.17 3.57 -3.43
CA GLU A 264 -2.60 2.80 -2.26
C GLU A 264 -2.30 1.31 -2.40
N ASN A 265 -2.44 0.76 -3.62
CA ASN A 265 -2.05 -0.62 -3.89
C ASN A 265 -0.54 -0.85 -3.71
N ASN A 266 0.31 0.06 -4.21
CA ASN A 266 1.75 -0.02 -4.04
C ASN A 266 2.16 0.16 -2.57
N LEU A 267 1.49 1.07 -1.87
CA LEU A 267 1.66 1.30 -0.44
C LEU A 267 1.30 0.05 0.36
N ALA A 268 0.15 -0.58 0.10
CA ALA A 268 -0.26 -1.83 0.74
C ALA A 268 0.74 -2.97 0.49
N ALA A 269 1.26 -3.09 -0.74
CA ALA A 269 2.30 -4.07 -1.06
C ALA A 269 3.59 -3.84 -0.25
N THR A 270 3.97 -2.57 -0.08
CA THR A 270 5.16 -2.17 0.68
C THR A 270 4.97 -2.38 2.18
N GLN A 271 3.79 -2.05 2.71
CA GLN A 271 3.44 -2.26 4.11
C GLN A 271 3.40 -3.76 4.48
N LEU A 272 2.95 -4.63 3.57
CA LEU A 272 3.07 -6.08 3.73
C LEU A 272 4.53 -6.55 3.86
N LYS A 273 5.45 -5.91 3.15
CA LYS A 273 6.89 -6.26 3.19
C LYS A 273 7.58 -5.85 4.49
N ILE A 274 7.08 -4.83 5.17
CA ILE A 274 7.55 -4.40 6.50
C ILE A 274 6.67 -4.92 7.65
N GLU A 275 5.81 -5.92 7.37
CA GLU A 275 4.91 -6.55 8.35
C GLU A 275 3.93 -5.58 9.05
N ALA A 276 3.69 -4.42 8.47
CA ALA A 276 2.74 -3.43 8.97
C ALA A 276 1.30 -3.79 8.54
N TYR A 277 0.80 -4.93 9.02
CA TYR A 277 -0.45 -5.54 8.52
C TYR A 277 -1.68 -4.65 8.71
N ASP A 278 -1.83 -3.96 9.85
CA ASP A 278 -2.95 -3.03 10.08
C ASP A 278 -2.96 -1.88 9.09
N ALA A 279 -1.78 -1.34 8.76
CA ALA A 279 -1.65 -0.28 7.76
C ALA A 279 -1.96 -0.81 6.36
N ALA A 280 -1.45 -1.99 6.02
CA ALA A 280 -1.73 -2.65 4.74
C ALA A 280 -3.23 -2.88 4.51
N ILE A 281 -3.96 -3.31 5.54
CA ILE A 281 -5.41 -3.51 5.47
C ILE A 281 -6.13 -2.18 5.22
N LYS A 282 -5.74 -1.10 5.91
CA LYS A 282 -6.32 0.24 5.69
C LYS A 282 -6.11 0.73 4.27
N SER A 283 -4.90 0.57 3.72
CA SER A 283 -4.61 0.92 2.33
C SER A 283 -5.38 0.05 1.34
N CYS A 284 -5.52 -1.26 1.61
CA CYS A 284 -6.39 -2.12 0.79
C CYS A 284 -7.85 -1.66 0.85
N ASP A 285 -8.37 -1.29 2.03
CA ASP A 285 -9.75 -0.82 2.19
C ASP A 285 -10.00 0.52 1.48
N ALA A 286 -9.01 1.41 1.45
CA ALA A 286 -9.06 2.63 0.65
C ALA A 286 -9.19 2.34 -0.85
N VAL A 287 -8.50 1.30 -1.36
CA VAL A 287 -8.68 0.84 -2.75
C VAL A 287 -10.05 0.22 -2.95
N LEU A 288 -10.48 -0.67 -2.07
CA LEU A 288 -11.74 -1.43 -2.21
C LEU A 288 -12.99 -0.55 -2.06
N HIS A 289 -12.87 0.60 -1.42
CA HIS A 289 -13.93 1.60 -1.39
C HIS A 289 -14.22 2.19 -2.78
N LYS A 290 -13.17 2.32 -3.62
CA LYS A 290 -13.22 2.89 -4.98
C LYS A 290 -13.44 1.81 -6.04
N ASP A 291 -12.67 0.72 -5.94
CA ASP A 291 -12.76 -0.45 -6.81
C ASP A 291 -12.96 -1.73 -5.95
N PRO A 292 -14.20 -2.11 -5.64
CA PRO A 292 -14.51 -3.31 -4.85
C PRO A 292 -14.06 -4.62 -5.50
N ARG A 293 -13.79 -4.62 -6.81
CA ARG A 293 -13.36 -5.81 -7.56
C ARG A 293 -11.84 -5.84 -7.78
N ASN A 294 -11.08 -4.95 -7.15
CA ASN A 294 -9.65 -4.89 -7.26
C ASN A 294 -8.99 -6.15 -6.67
N PHE A 295 -8.63 -7.11 -7.52
CA PHE A 295 -8.10 -8.39 -7.05
C PHE A 295 -6.75 -8.24 -6.34
N LYS A 296 -5.92 -7.24 -6.71
CA LYS A 296 -4.63 -6.98 -6.06
C LYS A 296 -4.86 -6.54 -4.60
N ALA A 297 -5.79 -5.61 -4.35
CA ALA A 297 -6.13 -5.17 -3.00
C ALA A 297 -6.84 -6.27 -2.17
N LEU A 298 -7.80 -7.00 -2.75
CA LEU A 298 -8.45 -8.13 -2.07
C LEU A 298 -7.45 -9.20 -1.66
N PHE A 299 -6.53 -9.57 -2.55
CA PHE A 299 -5.49 -10.56 -2.28
C PHE A 299 -4.55 -10.09 -1.16
N ARG A 300 -4.07 -8.85 -1.24
CA ARG A 300 -3.20 -8.24 -0.23
C ARG A 300 -3.87 -8.16 1.14
N LYS A 301 -5.15 -7.76 1.20
CA LYS A 301 -5.95 -7.75 2.44
C LYS A 301 -6.12 -9.15 3.02
N GLY A 302 -6.48 -10.13 2.19
CA GLY A 302 -6.61 -11.52 2.61
C GLY A 302 -5.30 -12.09 3.17
N LYS A 303 -4.17 -11.74 2.54
CA LYS A 303 -2.83 -12.12 3.04
C LYS A 303 -2.49 -11.43 4.37
N ALA A 304 -2.71 -10.12 4.50
CA ALA A 304 -2.47 -9.39 5.74
C ALA A 304 -3.25 -9.97 6.93
N LEU A 305 -4.55 -10.22 6.73
CA LEU A 305 -5.41 -10.84 7.75
C LEU A 305 -4.95 -12.24 8.11
N LEU A 306 -4.46 -13.01 7.14
CA LEU A 306 -3.92 -14.34 7.40
C LEU A 306 -2.67 -14.31 8.28
N GLU A 307 -1.75 -13.36 8.03
CA GLU A 307 -0.55 -13.19 8.86
C GLU A 307 -0.87 -12.63 10.26
N GLN A 308 -1.96 -11.87 10.43
CA GLN A 308 -2.48 -11.47 11.74
C GLN A 308 -3.15 -12.61 12.54
N GLY A 309 -3.45 -13.74 11.88
CA GLY A 309 -4.17 -14.86 12.48
C GLY A 309 -5.69 -14.79 12.36
N ASP A 310 -6.24 -13.80 11.65
CA ASP A 310 -7.68 -13.65 11.37
C ASP A 310 -8.14 -14.56 10.21
N VAL A 311 -7.85 -15.85 10.37
CA VAL A 311 -7.99 -16.88 9.32
C VAL A 311 -9.44 -17.00 8.82
N GLU A 312 -10.41 -16.89 9.73
CA GLU A 312 -11.84 -17.01 9.37
C GLU A 312 -12.33 -15.85 8.50
N VAL A 313 -11.73 -14.66 8.63
CA VAL A 313 -12.05 -13.49 7.79
C VAL A 313 -11.25 -13.53 6.48
N ALA A 314 -10.01 -14.03 6.52
CA ALA A 314 -9.15 -14.13 5.34
C ALA A 314 -9.69 -15.11 4.28
N ILE A 315 -10.20 -16.28 4.68
CA ILE A 315 -10.68 -17.32 3.75
C ILE A 315 -11.77 -16.83 2.77
N PRO A 316 -12.87 -16.19 3.21
CA PRO A 316 -13.90 -15.71 2.28
C PRO A 316 -13.37 -14.65 1.31
N ILE A 317 -12.44 -13.79 1.74
CA ILE A 317 -11.78 -12.79 0.88
C ILE A 317 -10.90 -13.48 -0.16
N LEU A 318 -10.05 -14.43 0.24
CA LEU A 318 -9.19 -15.16 -0.71
C LEU A 318 -10.01 -16.03 -1.68
N LYS A 319 -11.19 -16.50 -1.27
CA LYS A 319 -12.14 -17.15 -2.19
C LYS A 319 -12.69 -16.19 -3.24
N SER A 320 -13.11 -14.98 -2.85
CA SER A 320 -13.60 -14.01 -3.84
C SER A 320 -12.51 -13.61 -4.84
N VAL A 321 -11.24 -13.55 -4.41
CA VAL A 321 -10.10 -13.38 -5.32
C VAL A 321 -9.98 -14.54 -6.30
N HIS A 322 -10.11 -15.78 -5.81
CA HIS A 322 -10.06 -16.98 -6.66
C HIS A 322 -11.18 -17.00 -7.70
N ASP A 323 -12.38 -16.54 -7.34
CA ASP A 323 -13.52 -16.44 -8.24
C ASP A 323 -13.30 -15.37 -9.34
N LEU A 324 -12.58 -14.28 -9.01
CA LEU A 324 -12.24 -13.23 -9.97
C LEU A 324 -11.07 -13.63 -10.90
N VAL A 325 -10.07 -14.33 -10.36
CA VAL A 325 -8.87 -14.76 -11.11
C VAL A 325 -8.68 -16.27 -10.94
N PRO A 326 -9.53 -17.08 -11.62
CA PRO A 326 -9.39 -18.52 -11.58
C PRO A 326 -8.05 -18.93 -12.20
N ASN A 327 -7.42 -19.96 -11.63
CA ASN A 327 -6.11 -20.51 -12.04
C ASN A 327 -4.86 -19.72 -11.62
N SER A 328 -4.96 -18.67 -10.82
CA SER A 328 -3.77 -18.04 -10.25
C SER A 328 -3.08 -18.97 -9.22
N PRO A 329 -1.85 -19.46 -9.45
CA PRO A 329 -1.17 -20.38 -8.53
C PRO A 329 -0.93 -19.75 -7.15
N MET A 330 -0.65 -18.45 -7.12
CA MET A 330 -0.44 -17.68 -5.90
C MET A 330 -1.70 -17.68 -5.01
N VAL A 331 -2.87 -17.41 -5.59
CA VAL A 331 -4.15 -17.39 -4.85
C VAL A 331 -4.53 -18.79 -4.36
N ILE A 332 -4.32 -19.81 -5.21
CA ILE A 332 -4.59 -21.21 -4.85
C ILE A 332 -3.70 -21.63 -3.68
N SER A 333 -2.40 -21.33 -3.74
CA SER A 333 -1.44 -21.65 -2.68
C SER A 333 -1.82 -20.97 -1.36
N GLU A 334 -2.14 -19.67 -1.38
CA GLU A 334 -2.52 -18.97 -0.15
C GLU A 334 -3.86 -19.43 0.42
N LEU A 335 -4.84 -19.73 -0.42
CA LEU A 335 -6.11 -20.28 0.04
C LEU A 335 -5.93 -21.68 0.66
N GLN A 336 -5.03 -22.50 0.12
CA GLN A 336 -4.67 -23.79 0.72
C GLN A 336 -3.97 -23.59 2.07
N ARG A 337 -3.02 -22.64 2.17
CA ARG A 337 -2.36 -22.29 3.43
C ARG A 337 -3.37 -21.85 4.49
N ALA A 338 -4.29 -20.94 4.15
CA ALA A 338 -5.34 -20.48 5.05
C ALA A 338 -6.22 -21.62 5.58
N ARG A 339 -6.66 -22.53 4.69
CA ARG A 339 -7.45 -23.71 5.08
C ARG A 339 -6.67 -24.64 6.01
N ALA A 340 -5.39 -24.87 5.72
CA ALA A 340 -4.54 -25.71 6.55
C ALA A 340 -4.33 -25.14 7.95
N ILE A 341 -4.17 -23.80 8.08
CA ILE A 341 -4.06 -23.12 9.38
C ILE A 341 -5.36 -23.32 10.17
N ARG A 342 -6.52 -23.02 9.57
CA ARG A 342 -7.83 -23.21 10.21
C ARG A 342 -8.05 -24.65 10.69
N ASP A 343 -7.70 -25.63 9.87
CA ASP A 343 -7.87 -27.04 10.23
C ASP A 343 -6.95 -27.46 11.40
N ARG A 344 -5.73 -26.91 11.46
CA ARG A 344 -4.81 -27.13 12.58
C ARG A 344 -5.36 -26.52 13.87
N GLU A 345 -5.89 -25.30 13.81
CA GLU A 345 -6.52 -24.64 14.94
C GLU A 345 -7.73 -25.42 15.43
N ARG A 346 -8.62 -25.82 14.52
CA ARG A 346 -9.79 -26.65 14.85
C ARG A 346 -9.40 -27.96 15.53
N LYS A 347 -8.37 -28.65 15.03
CA LYS A 347 -7.83 -29.87 15.66
C LYS A 347 -7.20 -29.60 17.02
N ARG A 348 -6.55 -28.45 17.21
CA ARG A 348 -5.99 -28.02 18.51
C ARG A 348 -7.12 -27.75 19.51
N TRP A 349 -8.12 -26.97 19.11
CA TRP A 349 -9.32 -26.69 19.91
C TRP A 349 -10.11 -27.94 20.26
N SER A 350 -10.33 -28.86 19.31
CA SER A 350 -11.00 -30.13 19.58
C SER A 350 -10.26 -30.96 20.63
N ARG A 351 -8.93 -31.09 20.53
CA ARG A 351 -8.13 -31.81 21.53
C ARG A 351 -8.16 -31.13 22.91
N ALA A 352 -8.10 -29.80 22.95
CA ALA A 352 -8.21 -29.04 24.20
C ALA A 352 -9.59 -29.22 24.85
N ALA A 353 -10.66 -29.09 24.06
CA ALA A 353 -12.03 -29.29 24.51
C ALA A 353 -12.25 -30.72 25.05
N SER A 354 -11.70 -31.75 24.39
CA SER A 354 -11.78 -33.14 24.88
C SER A 354 -11.07 -33.38 26.21
N ARG A 355 -10.04 -32.57 26.56
CA ARG A 355 -9.36 -32.65 27.86
C ARG A 355 -10.09 -31.87 28.96
N MET A 356 -10.77 -30.78 28.59
CA MET A 356 -11.53 -29.93 29.52
C MET A 356 -12.88 -30.51 29.89
N LEU A 357 -13.51 -31.26 28.97
CA LEU A 357 -14.74 -31.98 29.26
C LEU A 357 -14.41 -33.18 30.14
N PRO A 358 -15.09 -33.37 31.30
CA PRO A 358 -14.91 -34.57 32.10
C PRO A 358 -15.16 -35.80 31.23
N PRO A 359 -14.43 -36.91 31.42
CA PRO A 359 -14.71 -38.13 30.69
C PRO A 359 -16.19 -38.41 30.86
N ARG A 360 -16.93 -38.42 29.75
CA ARG A 360 -18.29 -38.95 29.75
C ARG A 360 -18.14 -40.30 30.42
N PHE A 361 -18.74 -40.49 31.60
CA PHE A 361 -18.75 -41.76 32.30
C PHE A 361 -18.98 -42.82 31.22
N SER A 362 -17.92 -43.57 30.91
CA SER A 362 -18.02 -44.76 30.12
C SER A 362 -19.10 -45.54 30.84
N ARG A 363 -20.22 -45.80 30.15
CA ARG A 363 -21.18 -46.77 30.65
C ARG A 363 -20.39 -48.06 30.73
N ASP A 364 -19.88 -48.36 31.91
CA ASP A 364 -19.47 -49.70 32.29
C ASP A 364 -20.63 -50.62 31.91
N HIS A 365 -20.27 -51.73 31.29
CA HIS A 365 -21.15 -52.84 31.04
C HIS A 365 -22.09 -53.08 32.23
N PRO A 366 -23.41 -53.04 32.07
CA PRO A 366 -24.27 -53.80 32.95
C PRO A 366 -24.28 -55.22 32.41
N GLN A 367 -23.46 -56.09 32.99
CA GLN A 367 -23.92 -57.47 33.16
C GLN A 367 -25.25 -57.39 33.92
N SER A 368 -26.28 -58.02 33.35
CA SER A 368 -27.61 -58.24 33.96
C SER A 368 -28.47 -57.00 34.28
N ALA A 369 -29.33 -56.61 33.34
CA ALA A 369 -30.49 -55.76 33.63
C ALA A 369 -31.70 -56.07 32.72
N ASN A 370 -32.04 -57.35 32.56
CA ASN A 370 -33.24 -57.80 31.83
C ASN A 370 -34.57 -57.58 32.59
N SER A 371 -34.62 -56.75 33.63
CA SER A 371 -35.85 -56.57 34.44
C SER A 371 -36.37 -55.13 34.60
N ARG A 372 -35.72 -54.13 33.97
CA ARG A 372 -36.13 -52.72 34.10
C ARG A 372 -36.70 -52.09 32.82
N PHE A 373 -36.46 -52.68 31.65
CA PHE A 373 -36.95 -52.14 30.37
C PHE A 373 -38.43 -52.45 30.07
N SER A 374 -39.03 -53.45 30.70
CA SER A 374 -40.45 -53.80 30.49
C SER A 374 -41.43 -52.86 31.21
N ARG A 375 -40.99 -52.11 32.24
CA ARG A 375 -41.87 -51.18 32.98
C ARG A 375 -41.91 -49.77 32.39
N LEU A 376 -40.91 -49.38 31.62
CA LEU A 376 -40.86 -48.05 30.98
C LEU A 376 -41.59 -48.05 29.63
N SER A 377 -41.57 -49.16 28.89
CA SER A 377 -42.36 -49.30 27.66
C SER A 377 -43.86 -49.27 27.96
N SER A 378 -44.33 -49.88 29.06
CA SER A 378 -45.73 -49.84 29.46
C SER A 378 -46.21 -48.42 29.83
N LEU A 379 -45.35 -47.61 30.46
CA LEU A 379 -45.69 -46.22 30.84
C LEU A 379 -45.70 -45.25 29.64
N LEU A 380 -44.85 -45.48 28.63
CA LEU A 380 -44.85 -44.69 27.40
C LEU A 380 -46.00 -45.09 26.47
N LEU A 381 -46.37 -46.37 26.46
CA LEU A 381 -47.51 -46.86 25.70
C LEU A 381 -48.84 -46.34 26.28
N THR A 382 -49.01 -46.32 27.61
CA THR A 382 -50.21 -45.76 28.25
C THR A 382 -50.36 -44.26 28.01
N ARG A 383 -49.26 -43.49 28.03
CA ARG A 383 -49.31 -42.05 27.68
C ARG A 383 -49.70 -41.80 26.22
N ARG A 384 -49.24 -42.63 25.29
CA ARG A 384 -49.63 -42.51 23.87
C ARG A 384 -51.08 -42.93 23.64
N VAL A 385 -51.56 -43.97 24.31
CA VAL A 385 -52.96 -44.40 24.25
C VAL A 385 -53.90 -43.32 24.81
N LEU A 386 -53.53 -42.68 25.93
CA LEU A 386 -54.31 -41.58 26.52
C LEU A 386 -54.39 -40.36 25.61
N LEU A 387 -53.29 -39.99 24.95
CA LEU A 387 -53.29 -38.87 24.00
C LEU A 387 -54.14 -39.17 22.75
N ILE A 388 -54.08 -40.39 22.22
CA ILE A 388 -54.89 -40.80 21.07
C ILE A 388 -56.37 -40.85 21.44
N SER A 389 -56.72 -41.38 22.62
CA SER A 389 -58.12 -41.39 23.08
C SER A 389 -58.67 -39.98 23.30
N ALA A 390 -57.87 -39.05 23.84
CA ALA A 390 -58.28 -37.66 24.03
C ALA A 390 -58.54 -36.95 22.68
N LEU A 391 -57.71 -37.22 21.67
CA LEU A 391 -57.89 -36.69 20.31
C LEU A 391 -59.16 -37.26 19.64
N LEU A 392 -59.42 -38.56 19.80
CA LEU A 392 -60.64 -39.19 19.28
C LEU A 392 -61.90 -38.66 19.97
N PHE A 393 -61.86 -38.45 21.30
CA PHE A 393 -62.97 -37.84 22.02
C PHE A 393 -63.23 -36.40 21.57
N ALA A 394 -62.18 -35.59 21.37
CA ALA A 394 -62.33 -34.23 20.87
C ALA A 394 -62.95 -34.20 19.46
N LEU A 395 -62.52 -35.10 18.57
CA LEU A 395 -63.10 -35.22 17.23
C LEU A 395 -64.55 -35.72 17.25
N LEU A 396 -64.87 -36.66 18.14
CA LEU A 396 -66.26 -37.14 18.33
C LEU A 396 -67.16 -36.02 18.86
N SER A 397 -66.68 -35.20 19.82
CA SER A 397 -67.42 -34.05 20.33
C SER A 397 -67.68 -33.00 19.25
N ILE A 398 -66.68 -32.73 18.39
CA ILE A 398 -66.84 -31.82 17.25
C ILE A 398 -67.86 -32.41 16.25
N GLY A 399 -67.77 -33.71 15.96
CA GLY A 399 -68.72 -34.39 15.06
C GLY A 399 -70.16 -34.41 15.60
N LEU A 400 -70.34 -34.63 16.90
CA LEU A 400 -71.66 -34.58 17.55
C LEU A 400 -72.24 -33.17 17.57
N ALA A 401 -71.41 -32.14 17.78
CA ALA A 401 -71.84 -30.74 17.70
C ALA A 401 -72.30 -30.39 16.27
N TRP A 402 -71.53 -30.79 15.26
CA TRP A 402 -71.92 -30.65 13.85
C TRP A 402 -73.20 -31.42 13.51
N TYR A 403 -73.35 -32.63 14.03
CA TYR A 403 -74.55 -33.44 13.82
C TYR A 403 -75.80 -32.84 14.49
N SER A 404 -75.63 -32.20 15.65
CA SER A 404 -76.71 -31.50 16.34
C SER A 404 -77.17 -30.23 15.63
N GLU A 405 -76.28 -29.56 14.89
CA GLU A 405 -76.65 -28.41 14.04
C GLU A 405 -77.30 -28.82 12.71
N LEU A 406 -76.95 -30.00 12.18
CA LEU A 406 -77.45 -30.50 10.90
C LEU A 406 -78.78 -31.30 10.99
N TRP A 407 -79.24 -31.66 12.18
CA TRP A 407 -80.49 -32.40 12.38
C TRP A 407 -81.47 -31.69 13.33
N PRO A 408 -82.20 -30.66 12.87
CA PRO A 408 -83.33 -30.14 13.64
C PRO A 408 -84.42 -31.21 13.68
N ILE A 409 -84.64 -31.81 14.84
CA ILE A 409 -85.76 -32.72 15.11
C ILE A 409 -87.05 -31.91 14.97
N SER A 410 -87.68 -32.01 13.80
CA SER A 410 -89.06 -31.64 13.56
C SER A 410 -89.98 -32.68 14.19
N LEU A 411 -90.24 -32.55 15.49
CA LEU A 411 -91.42 -33.15 16.12
C LEU A 411 -92.45 -32.07 16.48
N THR A 412 -93.27 -31.81 15.46
CA THR A 412 -94.73 -31.61 15.52
C THR A 412 -95.36 -31.42 16.90
N LYS A 413 -95.80 -30.19 17.20
CA LYS A 413 -97.00 -29.96 18.02
C LYS A 413 -98.22 -30.07 17.11
N ASN A 414 -98.99 -31.13 17.28
CA ASN A 414 -100.41 -31.13 16.92
C ASN A 414 -101.17 -30.48 18.08
N LEU A 415 -101.77 -29.33 17.82
CA LEU A 415 -103.03 -28.82 18.39
C LEU A 415 -103.59 -27.78 17.44
#